data_AF-A0A531D1U4-F1
#
_entry.id   AF-A0A531D1U4-F1
#
_cell.length_a   1.000
_cell.length_b   1.000
_cell.length_c   1.000
_cell.angle_alpha   90.00
_cell.angle_beta   90.00
_cell.angle_gamma   90.00
#
_symmetry.space_group_name_H-M   'P 1'
#
loop_
_entity.id
_entity.type
_entity.pdbx_description
1 polymer ?
#
loop_
_entity_poly.entity_id
_entity_poly.type
_entity_poly.pdbx_seq_one_letter_code
_entity_poly.pdbx_strand_id
1 'polypeptide(L)'
;MKPFALTSTLLFLTICAGCTTTKPQVVVKYVTVKEKVPAELIAPVPPAWRKAGGPAKTEDFVARGDVNESALKVCTAQVDGTRKWNGEP
;
A
#
# COMPACT_ATOMS: atom_id res chain seq x y z
N MET A 1 22.39 19.47 73.50
CA MET A 1 22.34 19.91 72.09
C MET A 1 22.50 18.66 71.21
N LYS A 2 21.37 17.99 70.93
CA LYS A 2 20.67 17.89 69.63
C LYS A 2 21.28 16.85 68.65
N PRO A 3 20.81 15.58 68.68
CA PRO A 3 21.04 14.60 67.60
C PRO A 3 20.26 14.91 66.30
N PHE A 4 19.50 16.01 66.28
CA PHE A 4 18.63 16.44 65.17
C PHE A 4 19.38 16.83 63.87
N ALA A 5 20.67 17.17 63.95
CA ALA A 5 21.41 17.64 62.77
C ALA A 5 21.84 16.50 61.85
N LEU A 6 22.02 15.28 62.37
CA LEU A 6 22.60 14.15 61.63
C LEU A 6 21.51 13.33 60.89
N THR A 7 20.29 13.32 61.40
CA THR A 7 19.13 12.68 60.76
C THR A 7 18.59 13.50 59.59
N SER A 8 18.74 14.83 59.63
CA SER A 8 18.25 15.73 58.58
C SER A 8 19.09 15.69 57.29
N THR A 9 20.40 15.42 57.38
CA THR A 9 21.29 15.33 56.22
C THR A 9 21.16 13.99 55.49
N LEU A 10 20.90 12.89 56.21
CA LEU A 10 20.67 11.59 55.57
C LEU A 10 19.35 11.54 54.78
N LEU A 11 18.31 12.24 55.25
CA LEU A 11 17.00 12.28 54.58
C LEU A 11 17.04 13.08 53.26
N PHE A 12 17.95 14.05 53.13
CA PHE A 12 18.07 14.88 51.93
C PHE A 12 18.80 14.15 50.78
N LEU A 13 19.80 13.32 51.11
CA LEU A 13 20.56 12.55 50.13
C LEU A 13 19.72 11.44 49.47
N THR A 14 18.75 10.87 50.18
CA THR A 14 17.85 9.83 49.62
C THR A 14 16.75 10.40 48.73
N ILE A 15 16.32 11.65 48.94
CA ILE A 15 15.30 12.30 48.11
C ILE A 15 15.88 12.75 46.76
N CYS A 16 17.14 13.22 46.73
CA CYS A 16 17.79 13.67 45.50
C CYS A 16 18.23 12.54 44.55
N ALA A 17 18.32 11.29 45.03
CA ALA A 17 18.72 10.14 44.22
C ALA A 17 17.56 9.49 43.44
N GLY A 18 16.30 9.87 43.72
CA GLY A 18 15.11 9.16 43.22
C GLY A 18 14.54 9.61 41.88
N CYS A 19 15.05 10.69 41.27
CA CYS A 19 14.50 11.20 39.99
C CYS A 19 15.26 10.66 38.78
N THR A 20 15.29 9.35 38.61
CA THR A 20 15.66 8.76 37.32
C THR A 20 14.46 8.86 36.40
N THR A 21 14.40 9.92 35.58
CA THR A 21 13.44 10.01 34.48
C THR A 21 13.77 8.89 33.48
N THR A 22 13.04 7.78 33.54
CA THR A 22 13.11 6.74 32.51
C THR A 22 12.63 7.35 31.21
N LYS A 23 13.55 7.58 30.27
CA LYS A 23 13.17 8.03 28.92
C LYS A 23 12.15 7.05 28.36
N PRO A 24 10.99 7.52 27.88
CA PRO A 24 10.02 6.62 27.28
C PRO A 24 10.69 5.89 26.11
N GLN A 25 10.59 4.56 26.09
CA GLN A 25 11.02 3.79 24.93
C GLN A 25 10.14 4.19 23.76
N VAL A 26 10.74 4.87 22.77
CA VAL A 26 10.07 5.16 21.50
C VAL A 26 10.02 3.86 20.71
N VAL A 27 8.87 3.20 20.73
CA VAL A 27 8.61 2.03 19.89
C VAL A 27 8.28 2.52 18.49
N VAL A 28 9.23 2.39 17.56
CA VAL A 28 9.00 2.68 16.14
C VAL A 28 8.45 1.42 15.47
N LYS A 29 7.16 1.43 15.10
CA LYS A 29 6.55 0.37 14.30
C LYS A 29 6.55 0.79 12.84
N TYR A 30 7.31 0.07 12.01
CA TYR A 30 7.22 0.21 10.56
C TYR A 30 6.01 -0.57 10.05
N VAL A 31 5.15 0.09 9.29
CA VAL A 31 3.99 -0.53 8.62
C VAL A 31 4.18 -0.34 7.12
N THR A 32 4.26 -1.44 6.38
CA THR A 32 4.21 -1.40 4.92
C THR A 32 2.75 -1.25 4.51
N VAL A 33 2.38 -0.07 4.02
CA VAL A 33 1.07 0.15 3.40
C VAL A 33 1.22 -0.08 1.91
N LYS A 34 0.58 -1.13 1.38
CA LYS A 34 0.54 -1.39 -0.06
C LYS A 34 -0.66 -0.68 -0.65
N GLU A 35 -0.42 0.39 -1.42
CA GLU A 35 -1.48 1.12 -2.10
C GLU A 35 -2.21 0.19 -3.08
N LYS A 36 -3.54 0.24 -3.07
CA LYS A 36 -4.36 -0.50 -4.03
C LYS A 36 -4.56 0.33 -5.28
N VAL A 37 -4.47 -0.33 -6.43
CA VAL A 37 -4.78 0.27 -7.72
C VAL A 37 -6.29 0.57 -7.78
N PRO A 38 -6.70 1.79 -8.19
CA PRO A 38 -8.09 2.13 -8.45
C PRO A 38 -8.77 1.11 -9.38
N ALA A 39 -10.03 0.76 -9.09
CA ALA A 39 -10.74 -0.31 -9.80
C ALA A 39 -10.88 -0.03 -11.30
N GLU A 40 -11.00 1.25 -11.66
CA GLU A 40 -11.13 1.74 -13.03
C GLU A 40 -9.88 1.44 -13.87
N LEU A 41 -8.70 1.43 -13.24
CA LEU A 41 -7.42 1.20 -13.93
C LEU A 41 -7.10 -0.29 -14.13
N ILE A 42 -7.83 -1.19 -13.45
CA ILE A 42 -7.71 -2.64 -13.61
C ILE A 42 -8.99 -3.28 -14.14
N ALA A 43 -9.91 -2.46 -14.66
CA ALA A 43 -11.14 -2.92 -15.29
C ALA A 43 -10.82 -3.81 -16.51
N PRO A 44 -11.68 -4.79 -16.84
CA PRO A 44 -11.47 -5.64 -18.01
C PRO A 44 -11.35 -4.82 -19.30
N VAL A 45 -10.37 -5.17 -20.12
CA VAL A 45 -10.19 -4.61 -21.45
C VAL A 45 -11.26 -5.19 -22.39
N PRO A 46 -11.88 -4.39 -23.28
CA PRO A 46 -12.80 -4.90 -24.28
C PRO A 46 -12.18 -6.04 -25.10
N PRO A 47 -12.94 -7.11 -25.40
CA PRO A 47 -12.41 -8.22 -26.18
C PRO A 47 -12.15 -7.79 -27.62
N ALA A 48 -11.22 -8.48 -28.28
CA ALA A 48 -11.01 -8.29 -29.71
C ALA A 48 -12.27 -8.62 -30.51
N TRP A 49 -12.53 -7.83 -31.56
CA TRP A 49 -13.64 -8.10 -32.47
C TRP A 49 -13.49 -9.46 -33.12
N ARG A 50 -14.59 -10.22 -33.15
CA ARG A 50 -14.63 -11.54 -33.77
C ARG A 50 -16.02 -11.82 -34.35
N LYS A 51 -16.05 -12.34 -35.57
CA LYS A 51 -17.25 -12.89 -36.22
C LYS A 51 -16.91 -14.26 -36.82
N ALA A 52 -17.83 -15.21 -36.72
CA ALA A 52 -17.65 -16.53 -37.34
C ALA A 52 -17.50 -16.37 -38.87
N GLY A 53 -16.44 -16.96 -39.44
CA GLY A 53 -16.11 -16.80 -40.86
C GLY A 53 -15.42 -15.48 -41.23
N GLY A 54 -15.14 -14.60 -40.26
CA GLY A 54 -14.49 -13.32 -40.51
C GLY A 54 -15.44 -12.21 -40.96
N PRO A 55 -14.91 -11.05 -41.39
CA PRO A 55 -15.73 -9.97 -41.94
C PRO A 55 -16.33 -10.38 -43.29
N ALA A 56 -17.62 -10.14 -43.45
CA ALA A 56 -18.42 -10.52 -44.63
C ALA A 56 -19.04 -9.31 -45.35
N LYS A 57 -19.23 -8.18 -44.64
CA LYS A 57 -19.80 -6.93 -45.18
C LYS A 57 -18.97 -5.73 -44.77
N THR A 58 -19.13 -4.61 -45.49
CA THR A 58 -18.37 -3.38 -45.24
C THR A 58 -18.47 -2.90 -43.79
N GLU A 59 -19.63 -3.04 -43.16
CA GLU A 59 -19.83 -2.64 -41.75
C GLU A 59 -18.99 -3.48 -40.78
N ASP A 60 -18.64 -4.71 -41.13
CA ASP A 60 -17.76 -5.54 -40.30
C ASP A 60 -16.33 -4.96 -40.26
N PHE A 61 -15.88 -4.32 -41.35
CA PHE A 61 -14.57 -3.66 -41.39
C PHE A 61 -14.57 -2.34 -40.64
N VAL A 62 -15.68 -1.59 -40.68
CA VAL A 62 -15.86 -0.39 -39.86
C VAL A 62 -15.83 -0.78 -38.38
N ALA A 63 -16.66 -1.75 -37.97
CA ALA A 63 -16.72 -2.22 -36.59
C ALA A 63 -15.42 -2.89 -36.09
N ARG A 64 -14.66 -3.54 -36.98
CA ARG A 64 -13.35 -4.11 -36.67
C ARG A 64 -12.25 -3.05 -36.62
N GLY A 65 -12.31 -2.05 -37.50
CA GLY A 65 -11.28 -1.01 -37.65
C GLY A 65 -11.09 -0.20 -36.36
N ASP A 66 -12.15 -0.08 -35.56
CA ASP A 66 -12.13 0.56 -34.24
C ASP A 66 -11.33 -0.23 -33.18
N VAL A 67 -11.01 -1.49 -33.44
CA VAL A 67 -10.38 -2.41 -32.48
C VAL A 67 -9.16 -3.10 -33.08
N ASN A 68 -8.00 -2.50 -32.81
CA ASN A 68 -6.70 -3.09 -33.12
C ASN A 68 -6.44 -4.31 -32.21
N GLU A 69 -6.64 -5.52 -32.75
CA GLU A 69 -6.53 -6.78 -32.01
C GLU A 69 -5.18 -6.96 -31.30
N SER A 70 -4.06 -6.56 -31.92
CA SER A 70 -2.74 -6.70 -31.30
C SER A 70 -2.57 -5.75 -30.11
N ALA A 71 -3.05 -4.51 -30.24
CA ALA A 71 -3.04 -3.53 -29.16
C ALA A 71 -3.92 -3.98 -27.99
N LEU A 72 -5.11 -4.54 -28.26
CA LEU A 72 -5.99 -5.07 -27.22
C LEU A 72 -5.33 -6.24 -26.47
N LYS A 73 -4.67 -7.17 -27.17
CA LYS A 73 -3.97 -8.29 -26.52
C LYS A 73 -2.87 -7.82 -25.56
N VAL A 74 -2.08 -6.82 -25.97
CA VAL A 74 -1.05 -6.22 -25.13
C VAL A 74 -1.67 -5.53 -23.91
N CYS A 75 -2.72 -4.74 -24.12
CA CYS A 75 -3.42 -4.04 -23.06
C CYS A 75 -4.02 -5.04 -22.04
N THR A 76 -4.67 -6.11 -22.50
CA THR A 76 -5.19 -7.18 -21.64
C THR A 76 -4.08 -7.79 -20.79
N ALA A 77 -2.93 -8.14 -21.40
CA ALA A 77 -1.83 -8.75 -20.66
C ALA A 77 -1.25 -7.81 -19.58
N GLN A 78 -1.15 -6.52 -19.87
CA GLN A 78 -0.70 -5.50 -18.91
C GLN A 78 -1.69 -5.36 -17.76
N VAL A 79 -2.98 -5.17 -18.05
CA VAL A 79 -4.03 -5.02 -17.04
C VAL A 79 -4.14 -6.26 -16.16
N ASP A 80 -4.06 -7.46 -16.72
CA ASP A 80 -4.10 -8.70 -15.95
C ASP A 80 -2.88 -8.84 -15.04
N GLY A 81 -1.69 -8.44 -15.52
CA GLY A 81 -0.48 -8.33 -14.70
C GLY A 81 -0.64 -7.37 -13.53
N THR A 82 -1.15 -6.16 -13.79
CA THR A 82 -1.43 -5.15 -12.75
C THR A 82 -2.48 -5.63 -11.76
N ARG A 83 -3.55 -6.28 -12.23
CA ARG A 83 -4.60 -6.85 -11.36
C ARG A 83 -4.03 -7.93 -10.44
N LYS A 84 -3.17 -8.81 -10.98
CA LYS A 84 -2.50 -9.84 -10.19
C LYS A 84 -1.60 -9.22 -9.11
N TRP A 85 -0.77 -8.25 -9.48
CA TRP A 85 0.09 -7.52 -8.54
C TRP A 85 -0.71 -6.79 -7.45
N ASN A 86 -1.84 -6.17 -7.82
CA ASN A 86 -2.74 -5.50 -6.88
C ASN A 86 -3.39 -6.49 -5.87
N GLY A 87 -3.53 -7.76 -6.25
CA GLY A 87 -4.05 -8.83 -5.38
C GLY A 87 -3.01 -9.48 -4.47
N GLU A 88 -1.71 -9.26 -4.68
CA GLU A 88 -0.65 -9.83 -3.84
C GLU A 88 -0.65 -9.19 -2.44
N PRO A 89 -0.35 -9.98 -1.38
CA PRO A 89 -0.27 -9.50 -0.01
C PRO A 89 0.75 -8.36 0.19
#